data_AF-A0A2M9K677-F1
#
_entry.id   AF-A0A2M9K677-F1
#
_cell.length_a   1.000
_cell.length_b   1.000
_cell.length_c   1.000
_cell.angle_alpha   90.00
_cell.angle_beta   90.00
_cell.angle_gamma   90.00
#
_symmetry.space_group_name_H-M   'P 1'
#
loop_
_entity.id
_entity.type
_entity.pdbx_description
1 polymer ?
#
loop_
_entity_poly.entity_id
_entity_poly.type
_entity_poly.pdbx_seq_one_letter_code
_entity_poly.pdbx_strand_id
1 'polypeptide(L)'
;MRKMMYAMTVTTLVLLTAVPAHADATARDGRIGLSVRGKGLTVTRASGHLDGHGTGVRARLIGYTPAGYRSELTGWKDATPVSAAMTKISAVGWEWKGGRRFADGSKLCVEFNSVEGEPCAVIHR
;
A
#
# COMPACT_ATOMS: atom_id res chain seq x y z
N MET A 1 -41.39 -26.35 46.56
CA MET A 1 -40.64 -27.16 45.58
C MET A 1 -40.06 -26.22 44.52
N ARG A 2 -38.73 -26.24 44.34
CA ARG A 2 -37.96 -26.11 43.07
C ARG A 2 -38.48 -25.07 42.03
N LYS A 3 -37.73 -24.05 41.57
CA LYS A 3 -36.30 -24.00 41.21
C LYS A 3 -35.84 -22.54 41.08
N MET A 4 -34.64 -22.26 41.60
CA MET A 4 -33.80 -21.14 41.17
C MET A 4 -33.54 -21.22 39.65
N MET A 5 -33.67 -20.10 38.96
CA MET A 5 -33.03 -19.87 37.67
C MET A 5 -32.18 -18.62 37.81
N TYR A 6 -30.87 -18.82 37.95
CA TYR A 6 -29.87 -17.76 37.99
C TYR A 6 -29.81 -17.07 36.62
N ALA A 7 -30.06 -15.76 36.61
CA ALA A 7 -29.78 -14.90 35.47
C ALA A 7 -28.26 -14.76 35.34
N MET A 8 -27.67 -15.46 34.37
CA MET A 8 -26.25 -15.37 34.07
C MET A 8 -26.07 -14.24 33.05
N THR A 9 -25.78 -13.04 33.53
CA THR A 9 -25.35 -11.92 32.68
C THR A 9 -23.95 -12.20 32.16
N VAL A 10 -23.85 -12.62 30.91
CA VAL A 10 -22.58 -12.71 30.18
C VAL A 10 -22.21 -11.30 29.72
N THR A 11 -21.37 -10.62 30.48
CA THR A 11 -20.74 -9.36 30.06
C THR A 11 -19.64 -9.71 29.06
N THR A 12 -19.97 -9.69 27.77
CA THR A 12 -18.99 -9.82 26.68
C THR A 12 -18.11 -8.58 26.66
N LEU A 13 -16.94 -8.68 27.29
CA LEU A 13 -15.86 -7.72 27.14
C LEU A 13 -15.32 -7.85 25.70
N VAL A 14 -15.83 -7.04 24.78
CA VAL A 14 -15.25 -6.90 23.44
C VAL A 14 -13.88 -6.25 23.62
N LEU A 15 -12.83 -7.08 23.65
CA LEU A 15 -11.46 -6.64 23.46
C LEU A 15 -11.40 -6.00 22.07
N LEU A 16 -11.49 -4.67 22.03
CA LEU A 16 -11.10 -3.83 20.91
C LEU A 16 -9.60 -4.03 20.69
N THR A 17 -9.22 -5.12 20.04
CA THR A 17 -7.90 -5.23 19.45
C THR A 17 -7.83 -4.13 18.41
N ALA A 18 -7.12 -3.04 18.72
CA ALA A 18 -6.74 -2.05 17.75
C ALA A 18 -6.01 -2.79 16.63
N VAL A 19 -6.71 -3.04 15.52
CA VAL A 19 -6.09 -3.57 14.30
C VAL A 19 -4.94 -2.60 14.00
N PRO A 20 -3.71 -3.08 13.80
CA PRO A 20 -2.60 -2.18 13.56
C PRO A 20 -2.97 -1.29 12.38
N ALA A 21 -2.82 0.00 12.58
CA ALA A 21 -2.97 0.98 11.53
C ALA A 21 -2.00 0.63 10.38
N HIS A 22 -2.51 0.14 9.25
CA HIS A 22 -1.68 -0.40 8.17
C HIS A 22 -1.44 0.65 7.08
N ALA A 23 -0.26 1.28 7.10
CA ALA A 23 0.31 1.89 5.88
C ALA A 23 0.92 0.82 4.97
N ASP A 24 1.15 -0.39 5.49
CA ASP A 24 1.60 -1.54 4.73
C ASP A 24 0.46 -2.02 3.83
N ALA A 25 0.66 -1.92 2.52
CA ALA A 25 -0.35 -2.31 1.55
C ALA A 25 0.31 -2.72 0.23
N THR A 26 -0.27 -3.71 -0.43
CA THR A 26 0.16 -4.14 -1.77
C THR A 26 -1.00 -4.05 -2.73
N ALA A 27 -0.75 -3.54 -3.93
CA ALA A 27 -1.73 -3.49 -5.00
C ALA A 27 -1.10 -4.04 -6.27
N ARG A 28 -1.89 -4.72 -7.11
CA ARG A 28 -1.42 -5.26 -8.38
C ARG A 28 -2.49 -5.06 -9.44
N ASP A 29 -2.05 -4.69 -10.63
CA ASP A 29 -2.88 -4.60 -11.83
C ASP A 29 -2.08 -5.19 -13.00
N GLY A 30 -2.52 -6.35 -13.47
CA GLY A 30 -1.77 -7.16 -14.43
C GLY A 30 -0.31 -7.39 -14.01
N ARG A 31 0.60 -6.79 -14.80
CA ARG A 31 2.05 -6.90 -14.65
C ARG A 31 2.64 -5.87 -13.69
N ILE A 32 1.87 -4.89 -13.25
CA ILE A 32 2.32 -3.79 -12.41
C ILE A 32 1.97 -4.12 -10.96
N GLY A 33 2.92 -3.97 -10.05
CA GLY A 33 2.68 -4.09 -8.63
C GLY A 33 3.24 -2.92 -7.84
N LEU A 34 2.52 -2.53 -6.81
CA LEU A 34 2.90 -1.57 -5.79
C LEU A 34 3.02 -2.30 -4.45
N SER A 35 4.05 -1.95 -3.70
CA SER A 35 4.16 -2.31 -2.29
C SER A 35 4.50 -1.06 -1.49
N VAL A 36 3.69 -0.77 -0.50
CA VAL A 36 3.83 0.34 0.43
C VAL A 36 4.21 -0.26 1.77
N ARG A 37 5.15 0.39 2.46
CA ARG A 37 5.51 0.06 3.83
C ARG A 37 5.46 1.28 4.73
N GLY A 38 4.95 1.09 5.93
CA GLY A 38 4.89 2.14 6.94
C GLY A 38 4.09 1.75 8.17
N LYS A 39 3.87 2.71 9.06
CA LYS A 39 3.10 2.52 10.29
C LYS A 39 1.98 3.56 10.39
N GLY A 40 0.76 3.08 10.55
CA GLY A 40 -0.44 3.90 10.50
C GLY A 40 -0.52 4.74 9.25
N LEU A 41 -0.66 6.06 9.43
CA LEU A 41 -0.77 6.98 8.29
C LEU A 41 0.59 7.45 7.74
N THR A 42 1.69 6.86 8.22
CA THR A 42 3.05 7.26 7.84
C THR A 42 3.70 6.19 6.99
N VAL A 43 3.91 6.50 5.71
CA VAL A 43 4.62 5.64 4.75
C VAL A 43 6.11 5.94 4.81
N THR A 44 6.93 4.92 5.04
CA THR A 44 8.40 5.04 5.05
C THR A 44 9.03 4.64 3.73
N ARG A 45 8.40 3.68 3.03
CA ARG A 45 8.89 3.15 1.76
C ARG A 45 7.72 2.84 0.83
N ALA A 46 7.90 3.10 -0.44
CA ALA A 46 7.05 2.58 -1.49
C ALA A 46 7.93 1.98 -2.58
N SER A 47 7.48 0.89 -3.21
CA SER A 47 8.19 0.24 -4.30
C SER A 47 7.22 -0.20 -5.38
N GLY A 48 7.58 0.08 -6.63
CA GLY A 48 6.89 -0.42 -7.80
C GLY A 48 7.67 -1.56 -8.43
N HIS A 49 7.00 -2.51 -9.04
CA HIS A 49 7.60 -3.46 -9.96
C HIS A 49 6.74 -3.65 -11.20
N LEU A 50 7.39 -3.91 -12.32
CA LEU A 50 6.78 -4.35 -13.56
C LEU A 50 7.36 -5.71 -13.91
N ASP A 51 6.50 -6.70 -14.17
CA ASP A 51 6.95 -8.01 -14.63
C ASP A 51 7.69 -7.89 -15.96
N GLY A 52 8.85 -8.55 -16.08
CA GLY A 52 9.73 -8.52 -17.25
C GLY A 52 10.84 -7.47 -17.18
N HIS A 53 11.82 -7.65 -18.07
CA HIS A 53 12.84 -6.63 -18.34
C HIS A 53 12.35 -5.70 -19.44
N GLY A 54 12.54 -4.40 -19.26
CA GLY A 54 12.34 -3.42 -20.31
C GLY A 54 13.46 -2.39 -20.32
N THR A 55 13.87 -1.96 -21.50
CA THR A 55 14.81 -0.85 -21.67
C THR A 55 14.08 0.47 -21.47
N GLY A 56 14.64 1.37 -20.68
CA GLY A 56 14.03 2.70 -20.47
C GLY A 56 12.72 2.68 -19.68
N VAL A 57 12.49 1.63 -18.88
CA VAL A 57 11.33 1.56 -17.98
C VAL A 57 11.52 2.57 -16.85
N ARG A 58 10.51 3.41 -16.65
CA ARG A 58 10.45 4.44 -15.62
C ARG A 58 9.12 4.35 -14.90
N ALA A 59 9.13 4.72 -13.64
CA ALA A 59 7.91 4.78 -12.84
C ALA A 59 7.88 6.01 -11.94
N ARG A 60 6.67 6.39 -11.54
CA ARG A 60 6.42 7.48 -10.58
C ARG A 60 5.30 7.09 -9.63
N LEU A 61 5.22 7.78 -8.50
CA LEU A 61 4.11 7.65 -7.56
C LEU A 61 3.10 8.76 -7.76
N ILE A 62 1.84 8.35 -7.72
CA ILE A 62 0.68 9.22 -7.79
C ILE A 62 -0.06 9.15 -6.47
N GLY A 63 -0.42 10.31 -5.91
CA GLY A 63 -1.20 10.41 -4.69
C GLY A 63 -2.61 10.88 -5.00
N TYR A 64 -3.60 10.22 -4.39
CA TYR A 64 -4.97 10.72 -4.32
C TYR A 64 -5.31 11.11 -2.89
N THR A 65 -5.86 12.30 -2.73
CA THR A 65 -6.51 12.69 -1.47
C THR A 65 -7.76 11.84 -1.24
N PRO A 66 -8.30 11.77 0.00
CA PRO A 66 -9.56 11.05 0.26
C PRO A 66 -10.74 11.58 -0.57
N ALA A 67 -10.71 12.87 -0.96
CA ALA A 67 -11.68 13.49 -1.84
C ALA A 67 -11.47 13.19 -3.34
N GLY A 68 -10.43 12.43 -3.70
CA GLY A 68 -10.15 12.02 -5.08
C GLY A 68 -9.25 12.97 -5.87
N TYR A 69 -8.70 14.03 -5.28
CA TYR A 69 -7.75 14.90 -5.99
C TYR A 69 -6.42 14.19 -6.26
N ARG A 70 -6.07 14.09 -7.55
CA ARG A 70 -4.81 13.51 -8.03
C ARG A 70 -3.65 14.50 -7.87
N SER A 71 -2.50 13.99 -7.47
CA SER A 71 -1.24 14.72 -7.40
C SER A 71 -0.07 13.84 -7.82
N GLU A 72 0.87 14.40 -8.56
CA GLU A 72 2.14 13.73 -8.85
C GLU A 72 3.01 13.79 -7.60
N LEU A 73 3.13 12.65 -6.90
CA LEU A 73 3.83 12.61 -5.62
C LEU A 73 5.36 12.63 -5.81
N THR A 74 5.82 12.05 -6.93
CA THR A 74 7.22 12.04 -7.36
C THR A 74 7.30 12.27 -8.87
N GLY A 75 8.46 12.72 -9.35
CA GLY A 75 8.79 12.65 -10.77
C GLY A 75 9.07 11.21 -11.23
N TRP A 76 9.31 11.06 -12.54
CA TRP A 76 9.75 9.80 -13.15
C TRP A 76 11.13 9.37 -12.64
N LYS A 77 11.23 8.11 -12.22
CA LYS A 77 12.45 7.47 -11.76
C LYS A 77 12.70 6.20 -12.57
N ASP A 78 13.95 5.98 -12.97
CA ASP A 78 14.32 4.80 -13.75
C ASP A 78 14.20 3.53 -12.91
N ALA A 79 13.64 2.49 -13.53
CA ALA A 79 13.52 1.18 -12.91
C ALA A 79 14.83 0.40 -13.10
N THR A 80 15.20 -0.35 -12.07
CA THR A 80 16.35 -1.26 -12.08
C THR A 80 15.87 -2.65 -12.51
N PRO A 81 16.45 -3.25 -13.56
CA PRO A 81 16.19 -4.64 -13.91
C PRO A 81 16.71 -5.56 -12.80
N VAL A 82 15.86 -6.44 -12.30
CA VAL A 82 16.20 -7.45 -11.28
C VAL A 82 15.83 -8.82 -11.81
N SER A 83 16.75 -9.77 -11.68
CA SER A 83 16.54 -11.17 -12.01
C SER A 83 16.75 -12.03 -10.78
N ALA A 84 15.74 -12.81 -10.40
CA ALA A 84 15.79 -13.73 -9.29
C ALA A 84 15.19 -15.07 -9.74
N ALA A 85 16.02 -16.13 -9.74
CA ALA A 85 15.68 -17.41 -10.36
C ALA A 85 15.18 -17.22 -11.81
N MET A 86 13.96 -17.66 -12.12
CA MET A 86 13.34 -17.52 -13.43
C MET A 86 12.53 -16.22 -13.58
N THR A 87 12.44 -15.41 -12.53
CA THR A 87 11.64 -14.18 -12.48
C THR A 87 12.49 -12.99 -12.90
N LYS A 88 11.95 -12.19 -13.83
CA LYS A 88 12.52 -10.92 -14.28
C LYS A 88 11.54 -9.81 -13.94
N ILE A 89 11.99 -8.74 -13.30
CA ILE A 89 11.18 -7.56 -13.00
C ILE A 89 11.98 -6.30 -13.23
N SER A 90 11.29 -5.21 -13.55
CA SER A 90 11.83 -3.86 -13.49
C SER A 90 11.32 -3.21 -12.20
N ALA A 91 12.20 -2.96 -11.24
CA ALA A 91 11.84 -2.51 -9.90
C ALA A 91 12.27 -1.07 -9.63
N VAL A 92 11.46 -0.34 -8.86
CA VAL A 92 11.76 1.02 -8.41
C VAL A 92 11.39 1.17 -6.95
N GLY A 93 12.16 1.96 -6.20
CA GLY A 93 11.90 2.21 -4.78
C GLY A 93 12.01 3.70 -4.45
N TRP A 94 11.15 4.15 -3.54
CA TRP A 94 11.18 5.47 -2.92
C TRP A 94 11.21 5.29 -1.40
N GLU A 95 12.10 6.03 -0.76
CA GLU A 95 12.25 6.03 0.69
C GLU A 95 12.18 7.46 1.19
N TRP A 96 11.40 7.68 2.24
CA TRP A 96 11.31 8.97 2.93
C TRP A 96 11.93 8.84 4.30
N LYS A 97 13.05 9.54 4.54
CA LYS A 97 13.68 9.63 5.86
C LYS A 97 12.70 10.28 6.84
N GLY A 98 12.36 9.59 7.93
CA GLY A 98 11.35 10.03 8.89
C GLY A 98 9.90 9.73 8.47
N GLY A 99 9.69 9.14 7.30
CA GLY A 99 8.38 8.82 6.75
C GLY A 99 7.63 10.02 6.19
N ARG A 100 6.66 9.74 5.32
CA ARG A 100 5.74 10.71 4.76
C ARG A 100 4.34 10.41 5.26
N ARG A 101 3.67 11.42 5.81
CA ARG A 101 2.32 11.28 6.37
C ARG A 101 1.26 11.50 5.30
N PHE A 102 0.20 10.70 5.36
CA PHE A 102 -0.98 10.78 4.50
C PHE A 102 -2.24 10.97 5.33
N ALA A 103 -3.33 11.41 4.71
CA ALA A 103 -4.64 11.40 5.35
C ALA A 103 -5.20 9.97 5.33
N ASP A 104 -6.08 9.65 6.27
CA ASP A 104 -6.81 8.39 6.25
C ASP A 104 -7.71 8.34 5.01
N GLY A 105 -7.66 7.23 4.27
CA GLY A 105 -8.34 7.06 2.98
C GLY A 105 -7.60 7.64 1.78
N SER A 106 -6.39 8.20 1.96
CA SER A 106 -5.53 8.56 0.82
C SER A 106 -5.16 7.32 0.01
N LYS A 107 -5.02 7.46 -1.30
CA LYS A 107 -4.48 6.39 -2.15
C LYS A 107 -3.09 6.74 -2.65
N LEU A 108 -2.21 5.76 -2.64
CA LEU A 108 -0.90 5.82 -3.27
C LEU A 108 -0.90 4.83 -4.43
N CYS A 109 -0.61 5.29 -5.62
CA CYS A 109 -0.61 4.47 -6.83
C CYS A 109 0.75 4.57 -7.52
N VAL A 110 1.09 3.57 -8.33
CA VAL A 110 2.30 3.59 -9.16
C VAL A 110 1.92 3.56 -10.63
N GLU A 111 2.60 4.39 -11.41
CA GLU A 111 2.43 4.48 -12.86
C GLU A 111 3.78 4.13 -13.51
N PHE A 112 3.75 3.27 -14.53
CA PHE A 112 4.91 2.93 -15.35
C PHE A 112 4.74 3.55 -16.75
N ASN A 113 5.83 4.03 -17.35
CA ASN A 113 5.78 4.68 -18.66
C ASN A 113 5.57 3.71 -19.85
N SER A 114 5.73 2.40 -19.63
CA SER A 114 5.78 1.40 -20.70
C SER A 114 4.51 0.55 -20.82
N VAL A 115 3.60 0.65 -19.86
CA VAL A 115 2.35 -0.12 -19.81
C VAL A 115 1.26 0.72 -19.17
N GLU A 116 0.02 0.51 -19.59
CA GLU A 116 -1.15 1.10 -18.94
C GLU A 116 -1.50 0.32 -17.67
N GLY A 117 -2.01 1.04 -16.66
CA GLY A 117 -2.38 0.51 -15.35
C GLY A 117 -1.81 1.37 -14.22
N GLU A 118 -2.60 1.52 -13.16
CA GLU A 118 -2.25 2.36 -12.00
C GLU A 118 -2.72 1.69 -10.70
N PRO A 119 -2.13 0.56 -10.28
CA PRO A 119 -2.57 -0.11 -9.07
C PRO A 119 -2.36 0.79 -7.85
N CYS A 120 -3.42 0.93 -7.05
CA CYS A 120 -3.47 1.83 -5.91
C CYS A 120 -3.58 1.06 -4.59
N ALA A 121 -2.75 1.44 -3.62
CA ALA A 121 -2.86 1.07 -2.22
C ALA A 121 -3.60 2.17 -1.46
N VAL A 122 -4.60 1.81 -0.66
CA VAL A 122 -5.28 2.76 0.23
C VAL A 122 -4.58 2.79 1.58
N ILE A 123 -4.29 3.99 2.09
CA ILE A 123 -3.63 4.20 3.38
C ILE A 123 -4.71 4.38 4.44
N HIS A 124 -4.72 3.50 5.45
CA HIS A 124 -5.68 3.56 6.54
C HIS A 124 -5.02 3.56 7.92
N ARG A 125 -5.76 4.09 8.89
CA ARG A 125 -5.39 4.05 10.30
C ARG A 125 -5.78 2.74 10.98
#